data_AF-A0A7S7QPD3-F1
#
_entry.id   AF-A0A7S7QPD3-F1
#
_cell.length_a   1.000
_cell.length_b   1.000
_cell.length_c   1.000
_cell.angle_alpha   90.00
_cell.angle_beta   90.00
_cell.angle_gamma   90.00
#
_symmetry.space_group_name_H-M   'P 1'
#
loop_
_entity.id
_entity.type
_entity.pdbx_description
1 polymer ?
#
loop_
_entity_poly.entity_id
_entity_poly.type
_entity_poly.pdbx_seq_one_letter_code
_entity_poly.pdbx_strand_id
1 'polypeptide(L)'
;MANFPRYAIYYAPAQDSMLHRFGSAMLGYDAVDGADLPFPGGVAADWRELTEDPRKYGFHATLKAPFSLADGKHEAELCEACATFAGRVRRIPVIEPVVDAISGFIAVIPAKRSEDLQQLAADCVTEFDGLRAPLTAEDRARRNPAKLTARQCEHLDRWGYPYVMEEFRFHMTLTGRFSDERRGPIVTWLRERFAATGLTTLAVDRIALFKQADSTARFRMIGSWPLRAS
;
A
#
# COMPACT_ATOMS: atom_id res chain seq x y z
N MET A 1 20.08 -2.51 -12.09
CA MET A 1 19.59 -2.69 -10.70
C MET A 1 18.58 -1.60 -10.40
N ALA A 2 17.60 -1.83 -9.51
CA ALA A 2 16.66 -0.74 -9.17
C ALA A 2 17.44 0.41 -8.51
N ASN A 3 17.19 1.66 -8.91
CA ASN A 3 17.81 2.80 -8.26
C ASN A 3 17.26 2.93 -6.83
N PHE A 4 18.16 3.11 -5.87
CA PHE A 4 17.82 3.34 -4.46
C PHE A 4 18.22 4.76 -4.05
N PRO A 5 17.51 5.36 -3.08
CA PRO A 5 16.34 4.83 -2.38
C PRO A 5 15.08 4.75 -3.25
N ARG A 6 14.13 3.88 -2.85
CA ARG A 6 12.78 3.85 -3.42
C ARG A 6 11.79 4.53 -2.48
N TYR A 7 10.84 5.24 -3.04
CA TYR A 7 9.76 5.92 -2.34
C TYR A 7 8.42 5.40 -2.80
N ALA A 8 7.41 5.44 -1.93
CA ALA A 8 6.05 5.10 -2.28
C ALA A 8 5.06 6.01 -1.56
N ILE A 9 3.96 6.32 -2.23
CA ILE A 9 2.85 7.07 -1.64
C ILE A 9 1.77 6.08 -1.29
N TYR A 10 1.52 5.91 0.00
CA TYR A 10 0.58 4.96 0.53
C TYR A 10 -0.53 5.65 1.31
N TYR A 11 -1.66 4.97 1.46
CA TYR A 11 -2.47 5.14 2.65
C TYR A 11 -1.92 4.21 3.72
N ALA A 12 -1.63 4.75 4.90
CA ALA A 12 -1.37 3.99 6.11
C ALA A 12 -2.23 4.57 7.23
N PRO A 13 -2.84 3.76 8.12
CA PRO A 13 -3.69 4.28 9.19
C PRO A 13 -2.89 5.13 10.17
N ALA A 14 -3.55 6.02 10.92
CA ALA A 14 -2.93 6.77 12.00
C ALA A 14 -2.25 5.82 13.01
N GLN A 15 -1.06 6.17 13.49
CA GLN A 15 -0.23 5.31 14.35
C GLN A 15 -0.94 4.88 15.63
N ASP A 16 -1.77 5.75 16.20
CA ASP A 16 -2.54 5.50 17.41
C ASP A 16 -3.82 4.66 17.17
N SER A 17 -4.23 4.48 15.91
CA SER A 17 -5.47 3.79 15.54
C SER A 17 -5.43 2.28 15.80
N MET A 18 -6.61 1.71 16.08
CA MET A 18 -6.78 0.26 16.20
C MET A 18 -6.41 -0.49 14.92
N LEU A 19 -6.66 0.13 13.75
CA LEU A 19 -6.35 -0.47 12.45
C LEU A 19 -4.84 -0.59 12.23
N HIS A 20 -4.06 0.43 12.60
CA HIS A 20 -2.59 0.36 12.57
C HIS A 20 -2.08 -0.77 13.46
N ARG A 21 -2.51 -0.82 14.72
CA ARG A 21 -2.10 -1.88 15.66
C ARG A 21 -2.44 -3.28 15.15
N PHE A 22 -3.66 -3.46 14.63
CA PHE A 22 -4.10 -4.73 14.05
C PHE A 22 -3.17 -5.18 12.91
N GLY A 23 -2.98 -4.33 11.90
CA GLY A 23 -2.22 -4.72 10.72
C GLY A 23 -0.73 -4.87 10.96
N SER A 24 -0.11 -3.96 11.74
CA SER A 24 1.30 -4.07 12.12
C SER A 24 1.57 -5.36 12.90
N ALA A 25 0.66 -5.76 13.82
CA ALA A 25 0.75 -7.03 14.55
C ALA A 25 0.56 -8.25 13.64
N MET A 26 -0.38 -8.21 12.69
CA MET A 26 -0.55 -9.33 11.73
C MET A 26 0.69 -9.53 10.87
N LEU A 27 1.35 -8.44 10.45
CA LEU A 27 2.57 -8.50 9.66
C LEU A 27 3.83 -8.76 10.50
N GLY A 28 3.77 -8.57 11.82
CA GLY A 28 4.93 -8.67 12.71
C GLY A 28 5.96 -7.58 12.46
N TYR A 29 5.54 -6.43 11.95
CA TYR A 29 6.41 -5.30 11.64
C TYR A 29 5.64 -3.99 11.69
N ASP A 30 6.18 -3.02 12.42
CA ASP A 30 5.74 -1.64 12.39
C ASP A 30 6.67 -0.82 11.48
N ALA A 31 6.12 -0.30 10.37
CA ALA A 31 6.87 0.52 9.44
C ALA A 31 7.08 1.97 9.93
N VAL A 32 6.33 2.43 10.93
CA VAL A 32 6.54 3.74 11.57
C VAL A 32 7.81 3.67 12.41
N ASP A 33 7.82 2.78 13.39
CA ASP A 33 8.97 2.60 14.29
C ASP A 33 10.14 1.88 13.60
N GLY A 34 9.87 1.16 12.52
CA GLY A 34 10.84 0.35 11.80
C GLY A 34 11.26 -0.89 12.57
N ALA A 35 10.38 -1.43 13.41
CA ALA A 35 10.68 -2.49 14.37
C ALA A 35 9.86 -3.76 14.11
N ASP A 36 10.46 -4.92 14.39
CA ASP A 36 9.73 -6.19 14.43
C ASP A 36 8.76 -6.20 15.61
N LEU A 37 7.58 -6.79 15.39
CA LEU A 37 6.55 -7.01 16.41
C LEU A 37 6.32 -8.51 16.61
N PRO A 38 5.97 -8.94 17.83
CA PRO A 38 5.51 -10.31 18.04
C PRO A 38 4.19 -10.53 17.27
N PHE A 39 4.04 -11.70 16.65
CA PHE A 39 2.75 -12.09 16.10
C PHE A 39 1.73 -12.32 17.22
N PRO A 40 0.44 -12.08 16.97
CA PRO A 40 -0.61 -12.46 17.91
C PRO A 40 -0.62 -13.98 18.11
N GLY A 41 -1.07 -14.42 19.29
CA GLY A 41 -1.31 -15.84 19.53
C GLY A 41 -2.36 -16.41 18.57
N GLY A 42 -2.27 -17.71 18.27
CA GLY A 42 -3.23 -18.43 17.44
C GLY A 42 -3.01 -18.29 15.91
N VAL A 43 -1.92 -17.69 15.46
CA VAL A 43 -1.51 -17.73 14.05
C VAL A 43 -1.10 -19.14 13.62
N ALA A 44 -1.13 -19.40 12.31
CA ALA A 44 -0.58 -20.62 11.74
C ALA A 44 0.94 -20.74 12.03
N ALA A 45 1.47 -21.96 12.08
CA ALA A 45 2.89 -22.21 12.37
C ALA A 45 3.84 -21.52 11.37
N ASP A 46 3.43 -21.41 10.10
CA ASP A 46 4.17 -20.79 9.01
C ASP A 46 3.77 -19.32 8.76
N TRP A 47 3.17 -18.65 9.75
CA TRP A 47 2.68 -17.28 9.58
C TRP A 47 3.79 -16.28 9.22
N ARG A 48 5.01 -16.55 9.68
CA ARG A 48 6.17 -15.70 9.39
C ARG A 48 6.52 -15.73 7.90
N GLU A 49 6.50 -16.90 7.30
CA GLU A 49 6.72 -17.13 5.88
C GLU A 49 5.54 -16.56 5.09
N LEU A 50 4.32 -16.85 5.54
CA LEU A 50 3.09 -16.38 4.91
C LEU A 50 3.03 -14.86 4.82
N THR A 51 3.56 -14.13 5.80
CA THR A 51 3.53 -12.66 5.82
C THR A 51 4.85 -12.02 5.36
N GLU A 52 5.82 -12.79 4.86
CA GLU A 52 7.14 -12.28 4.47
C GLU A 52 7.07 -11.13 3.45
N ASP A 53 6.35 -11.34 2.35
CA ASP A 53 6.24 -10.35 1.27
C ASP A 53 5.55 -9.05 1.69
N PRO A 54 4.34 -9.06 2.28
CA PRO A 54 3.72 -7.82 2.75
C PRO A 54 4.49 -7.15 3.89
N ARG A 55 5.19 -7.92 4.76
CA ARG A 55 6.02 -7.36 5.83
C ARG A 55 7.12 -6.44 5.31
N LYS A 56 7.66 -6.70 4.11
CA LYS A 56 8.68 -5.83 3.47
C LYS A 56 8.19 -4.39 3.27
N TYR A 57 6.87 -4.19 3.13
CA TYR A 57 6.27 -2.89 2.87
C TYR A 57 5.60 -2.26 4.10
N GLY A 58 5.31 -3.06 5.13
CA GLY A 58 4.47 -2.65 6.26
C GLY A 58 2.98 -2.62 5.91
N PHE A 59 2.14 -2.37 6.92
CA PHE A 59 0.69 -2.37 6.74
C PHE A 59 0.20 -1.07 6.09
N HIS A 60 -0.24 -1.16 4.85
CA HIS A 60 -0.57 0.00 4.01
C HIS A 60 -1.49 -0.40 2.85
N ALA A 61 -2.10 0.58 2.18
CA ALA A 61 -2.65 0.44 0.83
C ALA A 61 -1.88 1.32 -0.15
N THR A 62 -1.55 0.80 -1.34
CA THR A 62 -0.77 1.54 -2.34
C THR A 62 -1.63 2.62 -3.01
N LEU A 63 -1.19 3.89 -3.03
CA LEU A 63 -1.79 4.96 -3.86
C LEU A 63 -0.90 5.31 -5.06
N LYS A 64 0.42 5.33 -4.86
CA LYS A 64 1.44 5.29 -5.92
C LYS A 64 2.48 4.23 -5.58
N ALA A 65 2.67 3.28 -6.50
CA ALA A 65 3.60 2.17 -6.33
C ALA A 65 5.05 2.66 -6.17
N PRO A 66 5.94 1.86 -5.55
CA PRO A 66 7.32 2.25 -5.34
C PRO A 66 8.05 2.72 -6.58
N PHE A 67 8.79 3.82 -6.45
CA PHE A 67 9.55 4.46 -7.50
C PHE A 67 10.85 5.09 -6.98
N SER A 68 11.83 5.28 -7.85
CA SER A 68 13.03 6.06 -7.55
C SER A 68 12.84 7.50 -8.00
N LEU A 69 13.48 8.48 -7.34
CA LEU A 69 13.42 9.87 -7.77
C LEU A 69 14.16 10.08 -9.09
N ALA A 70 13.63 10.97 -9.94
CA ALA A 70 14.30 11.39 -11.17
C ALA A 70 15.61 12.15 -10.88
N ASP A 71 16.51 12.21 -11.85
CA ASP A 71 17.76 12.95 -11.72
C ASP A 71 17.49 14.42 -11.37
N GLY A 72 18.18 14.94 -10.36
CA GLY A 72 17.97 16.29 -9.85
C GLY A 72 16.74 16.48 -8.96
N LYS A 73 15.97 15.43 -8.65
CA LYS A 73 14.89 15.44 -7.66
C LYS A 73 15.35 14.91 -6.30
N HIS A 74 14.89 15.56 -5.24
CA HIS A 74 15.33 15.27 -3.87
C HIS A 74 14.15 14.88 -2.96
N GLU A 75 14.47 14.17 -1.87
CA GLU A 75 13.46 13.74 -0.88
C GLU A 75 12.69 14.92 -0.29
N ALA A 76 13.34 16.05 -0.07
CA ALA A 76 12.70 17.27 0.42
C ALA A 76 11.60 17.78 -0.53
N GLU A 77 11.87 17.80 -1.85
CA GLU A 77 10.86 18.18 -2.86
C GLU A 77 9.66 17.21 -2.84
N LEU A 78 9.90 15.91 -2.62
CA LEU A 78 8.83 14.92 -2.49
C LEU A 78 7.99 15.13 -1.23
N CYS A 79 8.61 15.45 -0.10
CA CYS A 79 7.91 15.80 1.13
C CYS A 79 7.06 17.08 0.97
N GLU A 80 7.60 18.11 0.32
CA GLU A 80 6.87 19.34 0.00
C GLU A 80 5.69 19.09 -0.95
N ALA A 81 5.88 18.24 -1.96
CA ALA A 81 4.81 17.81 -2.85
C ALA A 81 3.71 17.06 -2.08
N CYS A 82 4.06 16.22 -1.11
CA CYS A 82 3.09 15.54 -0.26
C CYS A 82 2.29 16.52 0.60
N ALA A 83 2.96 17.48 1.25
CA ALA A 83 2.30 18.52 2.03
C ALA A 83 1.36 19.38 1.17
N THR A 84 1.83 19.77 -0.03
CA THR A 84 1.04 20.55 -0.99
C THR A 84 -0.18 19.76 -1.47
N PHE A 85 -0.02 18.49 -1.82
CA PHE A 85 -1.11 17.61 -2.23
C PHE A 85 -2.15 17.46 -1.12
N ALA A 86 -1.70 17.20 0.11
CA ALA A 86 -2.58 17.00 1.26
C ALA A 86 -3.34 18.28 1.66
N GLY A 87 -2.74 19.45 1.46
CA GLY A 87 -3.36 20.75 1.73
C GLY A 87 -4.47 21.17 0.76
N ARG A 88 -4.65 20.47 -0.36
CA ARG A 88 -5.73 20.75 -1.33
C ARG A 88 -7.06 20.22 -0.81
N VAL A 89 -8.05 21.10 -0.77
CA VAL A 89 -9.42 20.80 -0.37
C VAL A 89 -10.00 19.71 -1.28
N ARG A 90 -10.53 18.65 -0.68
CA ARG A 90 -11.17 17.54 -1.40
C ARG A 90 -12.17 16.80 -0.52
N ARG A 91 -13.05 16.03 -1.15
CA ARG A 91 -13.88 15.04 -0.46
C ARG A 91 -12.99 13.90 0.03
N ILE A 92 -13.12 13.53 1.30
CA ILE A 92 -12.40 12.37 1.88
C ILE A 92 -13.16 11.09 1.55
N PRO A 93 -12.55 10.10 0.88
CA PRO A 93 -13.19 8.82 0.65
C PRO A 93 -13.43 8.10 1.98
N VAL A 94 -14.65 7.62 2.20
CA VAL A 94 -15.01 6.76 3.33
C VAL A 94 -15.46 5.42 2.79
N ILE A 95 -14.86 4.34 3.27
CA ILE A 95 -15.18 2.97 2.88
C ILE A 95 -15.74 2.18 4.06
N GLU A 96 -16.45 1.11 3.75
CA GLU A 96 -16.73 0.01 4.67
C GLU A 96 -15.62 -1.03 4.50
N PRO A 97 -14.68 -1.16 5.44
CA PRO A 97 -13.56 -2.08 5.31
C PRO A 97 -13.99 -3.51 5.69
N VAL A 98 -13.64 -4.49 4.85
CA VAL A 98 -13.84 -5.92 5.12
C VAL A 98 -12.54 -6.69 4.88
N VAL A 99 -12.36 -7.78 5.60
CA VAL A 99 -11.27 -8.73 5.33
C VAL A 99 -11.74 -9.78 4.33
N ASP A 100 -11.05 -9.89 3.21
CA ASP A 100 -11.33 -10.93 2.23
C ASP A 100 -10.09 -11.34 1.43
N ALA A 101 -10.21 -12.48 0.75
CA ALA A 101 -9.24 -12.93 -0.23
C ALA A 101 -9.39 -12.16 -1.55
N ILE A 102 -8.26 -11.67 -2.06
CA ILE A 102 -8.15 -10.95 -3.33
C ILE A 102 -6.93 -11.47 -4.08
N SER A 103 -7.12 -11.96 -5.30
CA SER A 103 -6.02 -12.37 -6.20
C SER A 103 -5.00 -13.33 -5.56
N GLY A 104 -5.47 -14.24 -4.69
CA GLY A 104 -4.67 -15.30 -4.06
C GLY A 104 -4.08 -14.96 -2.69
N PHE A 105 -4.30 -13.77 -2.14
CA PHE A 105 -3.86 -13.36 -0.80
C PHE A 105 -5.01 -12.73 0.00
N ILE A 106 -4.84 -12.46 1.29
CA ILE A 106 -5.88 -11.84 2.14
C ILE A 106 -5.49 -10.40 2.47
N ALA A 107 -6.47 -9.50 2.43
CA ALA A 107 -6.29 -8.08 2.69
C ALA A 107 -7.54 -7.46 3.34
N VAL A 108 -7.37 -6.28 3.94
CA VAL A 108 -8.50 -5.36 4.19
C VAL A 108 -8.81 -4.63 2.89
N ILE A 109 -10.05 -4.71 2.42
CA ILE A 109 -10.52 -4.12 1.17
C ILE A 109 -11.84 -3.36 1.38
N PRO A 110 -12.24 -2.46 0.46
CA PRO A 110 -13.57 -1.87 0.50
C PRO A 110 -14.63 -2.93 0.17
N ALA A 111 -15.73 -2.99 0.94
CA ALA A 111 -16.87 -3.87 0.68
C ALA A 111 -17.54 -3.58 -0.68
N LYS A 112 -17.45 -2.33 -1.14
CA LYS A 112 -17.96 -1.84 -2.41
C LYS A 112 -16.98 -0.87 -3.05
N ARG A 113 -17.06 -0.73 -4.37
CA ARG A 113 -16.29 0.27 -5.12
C ARG A 113 -16.61 1.68 -4.62
N SER A 114 -15.58 2.51 -4.53
CA SER A 114 -15.69 3.93 -4.15
C SER A 114 -15.02 4.78 -5.22
N GLU A 115 -15.80 5.61 -5.92
CA GLU A 115 -15.28 6.49 -6.96
C GLU A 115 -14.39 7.60 -6.37
N ASP A 116 -14.71 8.12 -5.18
CA ASP A 116 -13.87 9.08 -4.48
C ASP A 116 -12.47 8.50 -4.20
N LEU A 117 -12.41 7.21 -3.84
CA LEU A 117 -11.15 6.51 -3.60
C LEU A 117 -10.37 6.24 -4.90
N GLN A 118 -11.07 5.91 -5.99
CA GLN A 118 -10.48 5.78 -7.32
C GLN A 118 -9.86 7.11 -7.77
N GLN A 119 -10.58 8.22 -7.57
CA GLN A 119 -10.09 9.55 -7.90
C GLN A 119 -8.88 9.94 -7.06
N LEU A 120 -8.90 9.70 -5.74
CA LEU A 120 -7.75 9.98 -4.87
C LEU A 120 -6.48 9.24 -5.33
N ALA A 121 -6.61 7.97 -5.72
CA ALA A 121 -5.48 7.19 -6.23
C ALA A 121 -4.98 7.72 -7.59
N ALA A 122 -5.89 8.05 -8.52
CA ALA A 122 -5.55 8.64 -9.81
C ALA A 122 -4.83 9.99 -9.67
N ASP A 123 -5.27 10.83 -8.73
CA ASP A 123 -4.63 12.09 -8.39
C ASP A 123 -3.21 11.86 -7.88
N CYS A 124 -3.01 10.90 -6.95
CA CYS A 124 -1.67 10.55 -6.47
C CYS A 124 -0.76 10.09 -7.61
N VAL A 125 -1.25 9.22 -8.49
CA VAL A 125 -0.44 8.73 -9.62
C VAL A 125 0.01 9.88 -10.50
N THR A 126 -0.91 10.77 -10.86
CA THR A 126 -0.69 11.89 -11.79
C THR A 126 0.21 12.97 -11.19
N GLU A 127 -0.10 13.42 -9.97
CA GLU A 127 0.58 14.56 -9.33
C GLU A 127 2.05 14.27 -8.99
N PHE A 128 2.34 13.04 -8.56
CA PHE A 128 3.69 12.65 -8.18
C PHE A 128 4.51 12.05 -9.33
N ASP A 129 3.97 11.96 -10.56
CA ASP A 129 4.70 11.29 -11.65
C ASP A 129 5.94 12.07 -12.11
N GLY A 130 5.88 13.41 -12.09
CA GLY A 130 7.03 14.25 -12.46
C GLY A 130 8.23 14.16 -11.51
N LEU A 131 8.07 13.54 -10.34
CA LEU A 131 9.16 13.30 -9.38
C LEU A 131 9.85 11.95 -9.59
N ARG A 132 9.24 11.04 -10.36
CA ARG A 132 9.71 9.68 -10.54
C ARG A 132 10.70 9.60 -11.71
N ALA A 133 11.76 8.81 -11.52
CA ALA A 133 12.66 8.42 -12.60
C ALA A 133 11.93 7.57 -13.66
N PRO A 134 12.23 7.74 -14.96
CA PRO A 134 11.75 6.84 -16.01
C PRO A 134 12.03 5.37 -15.68
N LEU A 135 11.16 4.48 -16.18
CA LEU A 135 11.31 3.06 -15.91
C LEU A 135 12.54 2.52 -16.67
N THR A 136 13.43 1.82 -15.98
CA THR A 136 14.53 1.11 -16.64
C THR A 136 13.98 -0.10 -17.41
N ALA A 137 14.71 -0.56 -18.43
CA ALA A 137 14.35 -1.78 -19.16
C ALA A 137 14.26 -3.01 -18.23
N GLU A 138 15.12 -3.08 -17.21
CA GLU A 138 15.13 -4.13 -16.20
C GLU A 138 13.89 -4.07 -15.29
N ASP A 139 13.53 -2.89 -14.80
CA ASP A 139 12.35 -2.72 -13.95
C ASP A 139 11.05 -2.97 -14.73
N ARG A 140 11.02 -2.59 -16.01
CA ARG A 140 9.94 -2.96 -16.93
C ARG A 140 9.83 -4.47 -17.08
N ALA A 141 10.94 -5.17 -17.35
CA ALA A 141 10.97 -6.62 -17.53
C ALA A 141 10.50 -7.37 -16.27
N ARG A 142 10.87 -6.90 -15.08
CA ARG A 142 10.43 -7.46 -13.79
C ARG A 142 8.92 -7.45 -13.59
N ARG A 143 8.19 -6.53 -14.24
CA ARG A 143 6.72 -6.48 -14.21
C ARG A 143 6.07 -7.48 -15.17
N ASN A 144 6.87 -8.24 -15.92
CA ASN A 144 6.44 -9.28 -16.85
C ASN A 144 5.34 -8.79 -17.82
N PRO A 145 5.67 -7.82 -18.69
CA PRO A 145 4.69 -7.19 -19.60
C PRO A 145 3.98 -8.20 -20.52
N ALA A 146 4.58 -9.36 -20.80
CA ALA A 146 3.95 -10.43 -21.58
C ALA A 146 2.70 -11.04 -20.91
N LYS A 147 2.52 -10.85 -19.59
CA LYS A 147 1.33 -11.29 -18.84
C LYS A 147 0.31 -10.18 -18.61
N LEU A 148 0.59 -8.96 -19.07
CA LEU A 148 -0.28 -7.81 -18.89
C LEU A 148 -1.22 -7.65 -20.08
N THR A 149 -2.39 -7.07 -19.85
CA THR A 149 -3.25 -6.60 -20.94
C THR A 149 -2.59 -5.42 -21.67
N ALA A 150 -3.04 -5.10 -22.89
CA ALA A 150 -2.57 -3.92 -23.62
C ALA A 150 -2.69 -2.64 -22.77
N ARG A 151 -3.81 -2.49 -22.05
CA ARG A 151 -4.06 -1.33 -21.20
C ARG A 151 -3.13 -1.26 -19.98
N GLN A 152 -2.86 -2.40 -19.34
CA GLN A 152 -1.90 -2.48 -18.25
C GLN A 152 -0.46 -2.21 -18.73
N CYS A 153 -0.11 -2.58 -19.96
CA CYS A 153 1.16 -2.20 -20.58
C CYS A 153 1.25 -0.69 -20.81
N GLU A 154 0.20 -0.04 -21.33
CA GLU A 154 0.16 1.42 -21.46
C GLU A 154 0.37 2.11 -20.11
N HIS A 155 -0.28 1.61 -19.05
CA HIS A 155 -0.09 2.13 -17.69
C HIS A 155 1.31 1.89 -17.15
N LEU A 156 1.89 0.71 -17.39
CA LEU A 156 3.27 0.42 -17.01
C LEU A 156 4.25 1.40 -17.67
N ASP A 157 4.07 1.66 -18.97
CA ASP A 157 4.97 2.52 -19.74
C ASP A 157 4.80 3.99 -19.36
N ARG A 158 3.57 4.45 -19.12
CA ARG A 158 3.27 5.82 -18.74
C ARG A 158 3.58 6.11 -17.27
N TRP A 159 3.05 5.30 -16.37
CA TRP A 159 3.03 5.57 -14.92
C TRP A 159 4.05 4.76 -14.12
N GLY A 160 4.76 3.82 -14.76
CA GLY A 160 5.72 2.93 -14.12
C GLY A 160 5.08 1.77 -13.34
N TYR A 161 3.75 1.62 -13.39
CA TYR A 161 3.02 0.56 -12.71
C TYR A 161 1.70 0.21 -13.44
N PRO A 162 1.37 -1.08 -13.61
CA PRO A 162 0.24 -1.48 -14.45
C PRO A 162 -1.14 -1.37 -13.78
N TYR A 163 -1.20 -1.40 -12.45
CA TYR A 163 -2.47 -1.45 -11.70
C TYR A 163 -2.84 -0.07 -11.14
N VAL A 164 -2.97 0.91 -12.03
CA VAL A 164 -3.35 2.31 -11.74
C VAL A 164 -4.62 2.68 -12.51
N MET A 165 -5.19 3.84 -12.20
CA MET A 165 -6.41 4.34 -12.84
C MET A 165 -7.54 3.31 -12.74
N GLU A 166 -8.16 2.90 -13.85
CA GLU A 166 -9.24 1.91 -13.85
C GLU A 166 -8.85 0.52 -13.33
N GLU A 167 -7.56 0.19 -13.33
CA GLU A 167 -7.02 -1.07 -12.80
C GLU A 167 -6.73 -0.98 -11.28
N PHE A 168 -6.90 0.20 -10.67
CA PHE A 168 -6.63 0.41 -9.26
C PHE A 168 -7.62 -0.35 -8.37
N ARG A 169 -7.07 -1.06 -7.39
CA ARG A 169 -7.83 -1.76 -6.34
C ARG A 169 -7.22 -1.45 -4.99
N PHE A 170 -7.96 -0.77 -4.13
CA PHE A 170 -7.53 -0.55 -2.75
C PHE A 170 -7.48 -1.88 -2.00
N HIS A 171 -6.36 -2.15 -1.35
CA HIS A 171 -6.18 -3.30 -0.47
C HIS A 171 -5.05 -3.03 0.52
N MET A 172 -5.24 -3.47 1.77
CA MET A 172 -4.20 -3.49 2.79
C MET A 172 -3.83 -4.93 3.12
N THR A 173 -2.72 -5.39 2.54
CA THR A 173 -2.35 -6.81 2.53
C THR A 173 -2.00 -7.32 3.92
N LEU A 174 -2.57 -8.47 4.30
CA LEU A 174 -2.32 -9.17 5.56
C LEU A 174 -1.51 -10.45 5.37
N THR A 175 -1.53 -11.05 4.18
CA THR A 175 -0.79 -12.27 3.85
C THR A 175 -0.19 -12.20 2.45
N GLY A 176 0.82 -13.03 2.18
CA GLY A 176 1.24 -13.40 0.84
C GLY A 176 0.24 -14.35 0.18
N ARG A 177 0.64 -14.92 -0.97
CA ARG A 177 -0.17 -15.91 -1.67
C ARG A 177 -0.04 -17.30 -1.03
N PHE A 178 -1.12 -18.05 -1.02
CA PHE A 178 -1.16 -19.41 -0.45
C PHE A 178 -2.21 -20.27 -1.15
N SER A 179 -2.19 -21.59 -0.91
CA SER A 179 -3.09 -22.56 -1.54
C SER A 179 -4.56 -22.41 -1.11
N ASP A 180 -5.48 -22.75 -2.01
CA ASP A 180 -6.92 -22.56 -1.82
C ASP A 180 -7.48 -23.28 -0.56
N GLU A 181 -6.96 -24.45 -0.22
CA GLU A 181 -7.41 -25.26 0.93
C GLU A 181 -7.25 -24.54 2.27
N ARG A 182 -6.24 -23.67 2.40
CA ARG A 182 -5.96 -22.94 3.65
C ARG A 182 -6.75 -21.63 3.77
N ARG A 183 -7.43 -21.21 2.69
CA ARG A 183 -8.08 -19.90 2.59
C ARG A 183 -9.21 -19.72 3.59
N GLY A 184 -10.13 -20.67 3.65
CA GLY A 184 -11.32 -20.56 4.52
C GLY A 184 -10.95 -20.30 5.98
N PRO A 185 -10.16 -21.18 6.63
CA PRO A 185 -9.78 -21.01 8.02
C PRO A 185 -9.03 -19.70 8.32
N ILE A 186 -8.08 -19.31 7.46
CA ILE A 186 -7.29 -18.08 7.67
C ILE A 186 -8.16 -16.83 7.49
N VAL A 187 -9.03 -16.78 6.47
CA VAL A 187 -9.95 -15.65 6.27
C VAL A 187 -10.90 -15.51 7.46
N THR A 188 -11.50 -16.60 7.94
CA THR A 188 -12.39 -16.57 9.11
C THR A 188 -11.66 -16.03 10.35
N TRP A 189 -10.47 -16.55 10.63
CA TRP A 189 -9.64 -16.13 11.77
C TRP A 189 -9.24 -14.65 11.69
N LEU A 190 -8.92 -14.13 10.50
CA LEU A 190 -8.60 -12.72 10.29
C LEU A 190 -9.86 -11.84 10.40
N ARG A 191 -11.02 -12.30 9.91
CA ARG A 191 -12.30 -11.58 10.04
C ARG A 191 -12.71 -11.41 11.50
N GLU A 192 -12.60 -12.46 12.31
CA GLU A 192 -12.90 -12.40 13.75
C GLU A 192 -12.02 -11.36 14.47
N ARG A 193 -10.70 -11.37 14.21
CA ARG A 193 -9.79 -10.36 14.78
C ARG A 193 -10.06 -8.96 14.28
N PHE A 194 -10.37 -8.81 12.99
CA PHE A 194 -10.69 -7.51 12.43
C PHE A 194 -11.99 -6.96 13.03
N ALA A 195 -13.01 -7.80 13.21
CA ALA A 195 -14.25 -7.41 13.88
C ALA A 195 -14.02 -6.91 15.32
N ALA A 196 -13.06 -7.50 16.04
CA ALA A 196 -12.67 -7.05 17.38
C ALA A 196 -12.04 -5.64 17.42
N THR A 197 -11.66 -5.05 16.27
CA THR A 197 -11.23 -3.64 16.20
C THR A 197 -12.41 -2.66 16.32
N GLY A 198 -13.65 -3.12 16.10
CA GLY A 198 -14.85 -2.29 16.07
C GLY A 198 -14.95 -1.35 14.86
N LEU A 199 -14.04 -1.47 13.88
CA LEU A 199 -13.99 -0.59 12.73
C LEU A 199 -15.05 -0.96 11.69
N THR A 200 -16.11 -0.15 11.61
CA THR A 200 -17.19 -0.31 10.62
C THR A 200 -17.07 0.63 9.42
N THR A 201 -16.31 1.72 9.57
CA THR A 201 -16.01 2.67 8.50
C THR A 201 -14.55 3.08 8.57
N LEU A 202 -13.97 3.42 7.42
CA LEU A 202 -12.59 3.88 7.31
C LEU A 202 -12.51 5.09 6.39
N ALA A 203 -12.10 6.23 6.95
CA ALA A 203 -11.74 7.39 6.16
C ALA A 203 -10.32 7.19 5.60
N VAL A 204 -10.17 7.30 4.28
CA VAL A 204 -8.87 7.37 3.60
C VAL A 204 -8.42 8.83 3.63
N ASP A 205 -8.09 9.29 4.84
CA ASP A 205 -7.97 10.70 5.23
C ASP A 205 -6.54 11.24 5.16
N ARG A 206 -5.58 10.47 4.65
CA ARG A 206 -4.16 10.83 4.63
C ARG A 206 -3.42 10.16 3.50
N ILE A 207 -2.29 10.75 3.16
CA ILE A 207 -1.22 10.07 2.44
C ILE A 207 -0.01 9.92 3.37
N ALA A 208 0.76 8.87 3.16
CA ALA A 208 1.99 8.60 3.88
C ALA A 208 3.10 8.31 2.87
N LEU A 209 4.26 8.90 3.11
CA LEU A 209 5.47 8.67 2.32
C LEU A 209 6.28 7.57 3.00
N PHE A 210 6.55 6.52 2.25
CA PHE A 210 7.39 5.41 2.68
C PHE A 210 8.69 5.42 1.88
N LYS A 211 9.79 5.06 2.54
CA LYS A 211 11.13 4.97 1.96
C LYS A 211 11.72 3.59 2.20
N GLN A 212 12.34 3.04 1.16
CA GLN A 212 13.21 1.89 1.26
C GLN A 212 14.62 2.31 0.87
N ALA A 213 15.55 2.22 1.83
CA ALA A 213 16.91 2.73 1.68
C ALA A 213 17.73 1.93 0.65
N ASP A 214 17.60 0.60 0.65
CA ASP A 214 18.32 -0.33 -0.22
C ASP A 214 17.51 -1.61 -0.47
N SER A 215 18.07 -2.57 -1.22
CA SER A 215 17.38 -3.81 -1.60
C SER A 215 17.09 -4.76 -0.45
N THR A 216 17.79 -4.64 0.68
CA THR A 216 17.67 -5.50 1.86
C THR A 216 16.81 -4.87 2.96
N ALA A 217 16.70 -3.54 2.96
CA ALA A 217 15.86 -2.80 3.88
C ALA A 217 14.35 -3.05 3.63
N ARG A 218 13.55 -3.00 4.70
CA ARG A 218 12.09 -2.88 4.59
C ARG A 218 11.72 -1.41 4.40
N PHE A 219 10.53 -1.15 3.86
CA PHE A 219 10.02 0.21 3.80
C PHE A 219 9.72 0.76 5.20
N ARG A 220 10.09 2.01 5.43
CA ARG A 220 9.74 2.78 6.62
C ARG A 220 8.91 3.99 6.25
N MET A 221 7.94 4.35 7.09
CA MET A 221 7.23 5.61 6.96
C MET A 221 8.18 6.76 7.36
N ILE A 222 8.28 7.77 6.51
CA ILE A 222 9.10 8.97 6.75
C ILE A 222 8.27 10.25 6.82
N GLY A 223 6.98 10.18 6.51
CA GLY A 223 6.04 11.29 6.67
C GLY A 223 4.60 10.84 6.49
N SER A 224 3.67 11.55 7.13
CA SER A 224 2.23 11.36 6.97
C SER A 224 1.52 12.71 7.04
N TRP A 225 0.62 12.96 6.10
CA TRP A 225 -0.09 14.22 5.97
C TRP A 225 -1.61 13.96 5.87
N PRO A 226 -2.40 14.45 6.83
CA PRO A 226 -3.85 14.46 6.72
C PRO A 226 -4.31 15.26 5.50
N LEU A 227 -5.25 14.70 4.74
CA LEU A 227 -5.90 15.35 3.62
C LEU A 227 -6.89 16.39 4.15
N ARG A 228 -6.90 17.57 3.52
CA ARG A 228 -7.82 18.64 3.85
C ARG A 228 -9.22 18.34 3.30
N ALA A 229 -10.17 18.11 4.22
CA ALA A 229 -11.58 17.95 3.89
C ALA A 229 -12.18 19.26 3.34
N SER A 230 -13.11 19.11 2.40
CA SER A 230 -14.02 20.16 1.91
C SER A 230 -15.10 20.54 2.89
#